data_AF-A0A923GLR8-F1
#
_entry.id   AF-A0A923GLR8-F1
#
_cell.length_a   1.000
_cell.length_b   1.000
_cell.length_c   1.000
_cell.angle_alpha   90.00
_cell.angle_beta   90.00
_cell.angle_gamma   90.00
#
_symmetry.space_group_name_H-M   'P 1'
#
loop_
_entity.id
_entity.type
_entity.pdbx_description
1 polymer ?
#
loop_
_entity_poly.entity_id
_entity_poly.type
_entity_poly.pdbx_seq_one_letter_code
_entity_poly.pdbx_strand_id
1 'polypeptide(L)'
;MVQALKRLVTGIEGLDALLKGGLVAGASYIVQGPPGAGKTILANQLACGHVRGGGKVLVATLLSESHERLFQYLATLEFFDPGMVGDQIQYVSAFDTLEQEGLDAVVRLLRQEIGKQQASLLIVDGVLNARVRAETALDTKKFVSELQGHAAFAGCTVLLLTSARLDDNSPEHTMVDGVIELGEQLVGSRAVRHVQLRKTRGSGALSGRHECLIDEAGLHVYPRLESLYSHPSQLGSASLSRVSTGVETLDEMLGGGLTLGSVSLLMGPSGIGKTSIGLAFLAAGSVEQPALHFGFYETPARLRLKAAALGYDFTALERSGALHLCWQPTTEGLLDQVGARLLRQVEQHGSKRVLIDSLGAFSRLAVDPARLNAFFRALTGELRARDVSVMLTWEMRDIFGSEITAPAPDLSSIVDNLMLMRFVELDSQLQRMLSILKVRDSHHDPALHELRIGPQGIDLRKAFEGATGVLSGTPVAQGAG
;
A
#
# COMPACT_ATOMS: atom_id res chain seq x y z
N MET A 1 17.24 4.37 30.00
CA MET A 1 16.54 5.06 28.90
C MET A 1 17.36 4.85 27.64
N VAL A 2 16.77 4.33 26.58
CA VAL A 2 17.45 4.25 25.27
C VAL A 2 17.45 5.65 24.67
N GLN A 3 18.63 6.22 24.42
CA GLN A 3 18.74 7.55 23.81
C GLN A 3 18.27 7.45 22.35
N ALA A 4 17.23 8.19 21.98
CA ALA A 4 16.73 8.23 20.61
C ALA A 4 17.60 9.15 19.75
N LEU A 5 18.04 8.68 18.58
CA LEU A 5 18.75 9.51 17.61
C LEU A 5 17.82 10.60 17.06
N LYS A 6 18.33 11.83 16.95
CA LYS A 6 17.61 12.93 16.29
C LYS A 6 17.41 12.60 14.81
N ARG A 7 16.22 12.88 14.27
CA ARG A 7 15.90 12.59 12.87
C ARG A 7 15.56 13.84 12.07
N LEU A 8 15.87 13.79 10.78
CA LEU A 8 15.45 14.70 9.72
C LEU A 8 14.29 14.03 8.98
N VAL A 9 13.09 14.60 9.14
CA VAL A 9 11.87 14.15 8.46
C VAL A 9 12.01 14.46 6.98
N THR A 10 11.84 13.47 6.11
CA THR A 10 12.03 13.65 4.67
C THR A 10 10.87 14.40 4.03
N GLY A 11 9.67 14.29 4.58
CA GLY A 11 8.45 14.88 4.00
C GLY A 11 7.95 14.13 2.75
N ILE A 12 8.55 12.98 2.44
CA ILE A 12 8.16 12.11 1.33
C ILE A 12 7.20 11.05 1.86
N GLU A 13 6.00 10.95 1.28
CA GLU A 13 4.96 10.02 1.74
C GLU A 13 5.50 8.58 1.77
N GLY A 14 5.35 7.93 2.93
CA GLY A 14 5.78 6.56 3.17
C GLY A 14 7.28 6.34 3.37
N LEU A 15 8.17 7.22 2.87
CA LEU A 15 9.62 7.06 3.04
C LEU A 15 10.04 7.19 4.51
N ASP A 16 9.45 8.14 5.23
CA ASP A 16 9.71 8.30 6.67
C ASP A 16 9.29 7.07 7.48
N ALA A 17 8.23 6.35 7.06
CA ALA A 17 7.83 5.09 7.68
C ALA A 17 8.89 4.01 7.47
N LEU A 18 9.51 3.93 6.28
CA LEU A 18 10.62 3.01 6.02
C LEU A 18 11.82 3.31 6.92
N LEU A 19 12.10 4.60 7.12
CA LEU A 19 13.23 5.10 7.91
C LEU A 19 12.94 5.23 9.41
N LYS A 20 11.76 4.78 9.90
CA LYS A 20 11.33 4.90 11.31
C LYS A 20 11.33 6.35 11.83
N GLY A 21 10.81 7.28 11.02
CA GLY A 21 10.65 8.70 11.33
C GLY A 21 11.63 9.64 10.61
N GLY A 22 12.30 9.17 9.55
CA GLY A 22 13.22 9.97 8.74
C GLY A 22 14.71 9.62 8.92
N LEU A 23 15.56 10.35 8.20
CA LEU A 23 17.01 10.16 8.21
C LEU A 23 17.60 10.50 9.58
N VAL A 24 18.68 9.84 10.00
CA VAL A 24 19.42 10.22 11.21
C VAL A 24 20.13 11.54 10.93
N ALA A 25 19.91 12.54 11.78
CA ALA A 25 20.49 13.87 11.62
C ALA A 25 22.02 13.81 11.76
N GLY A 26 22.73 14.46 10.83
CA GLY A 26 24.20 14.46 10.77
C GLY A 26 24.82 13.18 10.21
N ALA A 27 23.99 12.19 9.85
CA ALA A 27 24.44 10.97 9.19
C ALA A 27 24.55 11.16 7.68
N SER A 28 25.14 10.17 7.02
CA SER A 28 25.41 10.16 5.59
C SER A 28 24.68 9.04 4.87
N TYR A 29 24.11 9.36 3.71
CA TYR A 29 23.28 8.44 2.94
C TYR A 29 23.69 8.44 1.48
N ILE A 30 23.70 7.25 0.86
CA ILE A 30 23.74 7.11 -0.59
C ILE A 30 22.33 6.87 -1.10
N VAL A 31 21.93 7.59 -2.15
CA VAL A 31 20.77 7.25 -2.98
C VAL A 31 21.28 6.75 -4.32
N GLN A 32 21.07 5.47 -4.60
CA GLN A 32 21.56 4.82 -5.80
C GLN A 32 20.42 4.28 -6.66
N GLY A 33 20.66 4.16 -7.97
CA GLY A 33 19.68 3.61 -8.90
C GLY A 33 19.97 4.00 -10.34
N PRO A 34 19.41 3.29 -11.34
CA PRO A 34 19.66 3.59 -12.74
C PRO A 34 19.23 5.02 -13.14
N PRO A 35 19.69 5.55 -14.29
CA PRO A 35 19.16 6.78 -14.86
C PRO A 35 17.63 6.74 -14.94
N GLY A 36 16.96 7.86 -14.63
CA GLY A 36 15.50 7.93 -14.63
C GLY A 36 14.80 7.32 -13.40
N ALA A 37 15.51 6.70 -12.45
CA ALA A 37 14.89 6.08 -11.27
C ALA A 37 14.27 7.08 -10.26
N GLY A 38 14.42 8.39 -10.44
CA GLY A 38 13.86 9.42 -9.55
C GLY A 38 14.78 9.93 -8.43
N LYS A 39 16.10 9.68 -8.52
CA LYS A 39 17.08 10.12 -7.50
C LYS A 39 17.05 11.63 -7.25
N THR A 40 17.10 12.42 -8.31
CA THR A 40 17.08 13.89 -8.25
C THR A 40 15.73 14.41 -7.73
N ILE A 41 14.62 13.74 -8.07
CA ILE A 41 13.28 14.08 -7.53
C ILE A 41 13.24 13.82 -6.03
N LEU A 42 13.65 12.63 -5.57
CA LEU A 42 13.74 12.29 -4.14
C LEU A 42 14.58 13.32 -3.39
N ALA A 43 15.75 13.65 -3.91
CA ALA A 43 16.68 14.57 -3.26
C ALA A 43 16.11 15.99 -3.14
N ASN A 44 15.53 16.52 -4.21
CA ASN A 44 14.96 17.89 -4.19
C ASN A 44 13.64 17.96 -3.41
N GLN A 45 12.82 16.90 -3.43
CA GLN A 45 11.62 16.84 -2.58
C GLN A 45 11.99 16.83 -1.10
N LEU A 46 13.02 16.07 -0.73
CA LEU A 46 13.58 16.09 0.62
C LEU A 46 14.15 17.47 0.97
N ALA A 47 14.86 18.13 0.04
CA ALA A 47 15.36 19.48 0.24
C ALA A 47 14.24 20.48 0.56
N CYS A 48 13.17 20.49 -0.26
CA CYS A 48 12.02 21.37 -0.06
C CYS A 48 11.29 21.06 1.25
N GLY A 49 11.13 19.78 1.60
CA GLY A 49 10.57 19.34 2.87
C GLY A 49 11.40 19.82 4.08
N HIS A 50 12.72 19.70 3.99
CA HIS A 50 13.63 20.14 5.04
C HIS A 50 13.61 21.67 5.23
N VAL A 51 13.55 22.42 4.14
CA VAL A 51 13.41 23.88 4.16
C VAL A 51 12.10 24.33 4.81
N ARG A 52 10.97 23.68 4.47
CA ARG A 52 9.68 23.92 5.14
C ARG A 52 9.73 23.65 6.65
N GLY A 53 10.63 22.75 7.08
CA GLY A 53 10.94 22.50 8.50
C GLY A 53 11.90 23.50 9.15
N GLY A 54 12.29 24.57 8.46
CA GLY A 54 13.24 25.60 8.92
C GLY A 54 14.72 25.26 8.69
N GLY A 55 15.00 24.21 7.92
CA GLY A 55 16.36 23.82 7.54
C GLY A 55 16.95 24.66 6.41
N LYS A 56 18.27 24.60 6.26
CA LYS A 56 19.01 25.15 5.11
C LYS A 56 19.69 24.05 4.33
N VAL A 57 19.66 24.14 3.00
CA VAL A 57 20.12 23.09 2.09
C VAL A 57 21.19 23.63 1.14
N LEU A 58 22.26 22.85 0.97
CA LEU A 58 23.23 23.03 -0.09
C LEU A 58 23.09 21.88 -1.09
N VAL A 59 22.83 22.18 -2.35
CA VAL A 59 22.80 21.21 -3.45
C VAL A 59 24.02 21.44 -4.33
N ALA A 60 24.92 20.46 -4.37
CA ALA A 60 26.10 20.47 -5.21
C ALA A 60 25.90 19.53 -6.40
N THR A 61 26.08 20.01 -7.62
CA THR A 61 26.09 19.17 -8.82
C THR A 61 27.53 18.94 -9.30
N LEU A 62 27.86 17.67 -9.53
CA LEU A 62 29.07 17.22 -10.22
C LEU A 62 28.77 16.81 -11.67
N LEU A 63 27.60 17.20 -12.18
CA LEU A 63 27.17 16.96 -13.55
C LEU A 63 27.41 18.22 -14.38
N SER A 64 27.64 18.05 -15.69
CA SER A 64 27.76 19.16 -16.64
C SER A 64 26.43 19.85 -16.97
N GLU A 65 25.30 19.30 -16.49
CA GLU A 65 23.97 19.87 -16.71
C GLU A 65 23.79 21.19 -15.95
N SER A 66 23.18 22.19 -16.59
CA SER A 66 22.94 23.49 -15.97
C SER A 66 21.80 23.44 -14.95
N HIS A 67 21.91 24.26 -13.90
CA HIS A 67 20.84 24.41 -12.91
C HIS A 67 19.53 24.94 -13.52
N GLU A 68 19.60 25.74 -14.59
CA GLU A 68 18.40 26.24 -15.27
C GLU A 68 17.51 25.11 -15.80
N ARG A 69 18.13 24.08 -16.39
CA ARG A 69 17.41 22.92 -16.92
C ARG A 69 16.79 22.09 -15.79
N LEU A 70 17.53 21.90 -14.70
CA LEU A 70 17.00 21.27 -13.49
C LEU A 70 15.78 22.03 -12.95
N PHE A 71 15.84 23.36 -12.87
CA PHE A 71 14.72 24.16 -12.36
C PHE A 71 13.50 24.09 -13.28
N GLN A 72 13.68 24.02 -14.59
CA GLN A 72 12.56 23.79 -15.53
C GLN A 72 11.85 22.47 -15.25
N TYR A 73 12.58 21.40 -14.92
CA TYR A 73 11.99 20.11 -14.57
C TYR A 73 11.35 20.12 -13.18
N LEU A 74 11.96 20.78 -12.21
CA LEU A 74 11.39 20.86 -10.86
C LEU A 74 10.14 21.75 -10.80
N ALA A 75 10.06 22.79 -11.65
CA ALA A 75 8.90 23.68 -11.71
C ALA A 75 7.59 22.99 -12.12
N THR A 76 7.63 21.77 -12.66
CA THR A 76 6.43 20.99 -12.96
C THR A 76 5.92 20.18 -11.76
N LEU A 77 6.60 20.22 -10.61
CA LEU A 77 6.30 19.40 -9.44
C LEU A 77 5.76 20.28 -8.30
N GLU A 78 4.67 19.85 -7.68
CA GLU A 78 3.95 20.65 -6.66
C GLU A 78 4.80 20.94 -5.41
N PHE A 79 5.76 20.08 -5.09
CA PHE A 79 6.61 20.27 -3.92
C PHE A 79 7.63 21.39 -4.10
N PHE A 80 7.92 21.83 -5.34
CA PHE A 80 8.99 22.78 -5.62
C PHE A 80 8.47 24.21 -5.64
N ASP A 81 9.15 25.08 -4.89
CA ASP A 81 8.90 26.52 -4.88
C ASP A 81 10.18 27.24 -5.31
N PRO A 82 10.18 27.93 -6.48
CA PRO A 82 11.32 28.70 -6.94
C PRO A 82 11.79 29.77 -5.94
N GLY A 83 10.90 30.28 -5.08
CA GLY A 83 11.23 31.27 -4.05
C GLY A 83 12.18 30.76 -2.97
N MET A 84 12.33 29.44 -2.82
CA MET A 84 13.28 28.84 -1.88
C MET A 84 14.73 28.89 -2.39
N VAL A 85 14.92 29.03 -3.71
CA VAL A 85 16.23 28.99 -4.35
C VAL A 85 16.97 30.31 -4.15
N GLY A 86 18.22 30.24 -3.67
CA GLY A 86 19.07 31.40 -3.42
C GLY A 86 18.91 32.03 -2.04
N ASP A 87 17.88 31.66 -1.27
CA ASP A 87 17.71 32.02 0.14
C ASP A 87 17.98 30.81 1.05
N GLN A 88 17.17 29.75 0.90
CA GLN A 88 17.17 28.58 1.79
C GLN A 88 17.80 27.34 1.14
N ILE A 89 17.69 27.23 -0.18
CA ILE A 89 18.34 26.21 -1.01
C ILE A 89 19.38 26.89 -1.89
N GLN A 90 20.65 26.64 -1.60
CA GLN A 90 21.75 27.11 -2.44
C GLN A 90 22.17 26.00 -3.40
N TYR A 91 22.20 26.29 -4.70
CA TYR A 91 22.76 25.41 -5.72
C TYR A 91 24.18 25.85 -6.08
N VAL A 92 25.10 24.89 -6.17
CA VAL A 92 26.51 25.12 -6.51
C VAL A 92 26.94 24.08 -7.54
N SER A 93 27.53 24.55 -8.64
CA SER A 93 28.22 23.64 -9.57
C SER A 93 29.63 23.42 -9.07
N ALA A 94 29.98 22.16 -8.84
CA ALA A 94 31.34 21.74 -8.54
C ALA A 94 31.95 20.94 -9.71
N PHE A 95 31.28 20.93 -10.88
CA PHE A 95 31.73 20.22 -12.08
C PHE A 95 33.05 20.78 -12.61
N ASP A 96 33.15 22.09 -12.84
CA ASP A 96 34.38 22.71 -13.37
C ASP A 96 35.56 22.56 -12.39
N THR A 97 35.29 22.72 -11.09
CA THR A 97 36.29 22.48 -10.02
C THR A 97 36.76 21.02 -10.04
N LEU A 98 35.86 20.06 -10.22
CA LEU A 98 36.23 18.65 -10.32
C LEU A 98 37.10 18.37 -11.56
N GLU A 99 36.75 18.95 -12.71
CA GLU A 99 37.47 18.76 -13.97
C GLU A 99 38.88 19.35 -13.93
N GLN A 100 39.00 20.59 -13.43
CA GLN A 100 40.23 21.40 -13.48
C GLN A 100 41.15 21.18 -12.29
N GLU A 101 40.60 21.01 -11.08
CA GLU A 101 41.36 21.04 -9.82
C GLU A 101 41.28 19.72 -9.02
N GLY A 102 40.35 18.83 -9.35
CA GLY A 102 40.22 17.51 -8.75
C GLY A 102 39.44 17.44 -7.44
N LEU A 103 39.43 16.26 -6.81
CA LEU A 103 38.56 15.92 -5.67
C LEU A 103 38.83 16.77 -4.42
N ASP A 104 40.10 16.99 -4.07
CA ASP A 104 40.48 17.77 -2.88
C ASP A 104 39.99 19.23 -2.98
N ALA A 105 39.92 19.80 -4.19
CA ALA A 105 39.37 21.13 -4.43
C ALA A 105 37.84 21.16 -4.23
N VAL A 106 37.13 20.14 -4.70
CA VAL A 106 35.69 19.98 -4.47
C VAL A 106 35.38 19.89 -2.97
N VAL A 107 36.13 19.10 -2.21
CA VAL A 107 35.93 19.00 -0.74
C VAL A 107 36.10 20.36 -0.06
N ARG A 108 37.13 21.13 -0.44
CA ARG A 108 37.36 22.48 0.11
C ARG A 108 36.21 23.44 -0.24
N LEU A 109 35.74 23.43 -1.49
CA LEU A 109 34.61 24.21 -1.95
C LEU A 109 33.34 23.88 -1.14
N LEU A 110 32.99 22.60 -1.04
CA LEU A 110 31.80 22.17 -0.31
C LEU A 110 31.88 22.51 1.17
N ARG A 111 33.05 22.32 1.81
CA ARG A 111 33.26 22.72 3.21
C ARG A 111 33.02 24.22 3.41
N GLN A 112 33.53 25.06 2.52
CA GLN A 112 33.35 26.51 2.60
C GLN A 112 31.88 26.90 2.45
N GLU A 113 31.17 26.33 1.48
CA GLU A 113 29.76 26.63 1.25
C GLU A 113 28.85 26.06 2.34
N ILE A 114 29.13 24.89 2.93
CA ILE A 114 28.41 24.37 4.11
C ILE A 114 28.46 25.39 5.25
N GLY A 115 29.65 25.92 5.56
CA GLY A 115 29.83 26.91 6.62
C GLY A 115 29.19 28.26 6.31
N LYS A 116 29.41 28.78 5.10
CA LYS A 116 28.89 30.07 4.64
C LYS A 116 27.36 30.11 4.62
N GLN A 117 26.73 29.05 4.12
CA GLN A 117 25.27 28.95 4.04
C GLN A 117 24.63 28.44 5.34
N GLN A 118 25.44 27.97 6.30
CA GLN A 118 24.98 27.24 7.48
C GLN A 118 24.06 26.06 7.11
N ALA A 119 24.48 25.30 6.10
CA ALA A 119 23.70 24.19 5.57
C ALA A 119 23.59 23.08 6.63
N SER A 120 22.37 22.56 6.78
CA SER A 120 22.02 21.45 7.68
C SER A 120 21.71 20.16 6.91
N LEU A 121 21.59 20.27 5.59
CA LEU A 121 21.53 19.19 4.64
C LEU A 121 22.40 19.52 3.44
N LEU A 122 23.28 18.60 3.07
CA LEU A 122 24.09 18.64 1.86
C LEU A 122 23.60 17.54 0.91
N ILE A 123 23.29 17.91 -0.32
CA ILE A 123 22.99 16.98 -1.41
C ILE A 123 24.10 17.09 -2.44
N VAL A 124 24.69 15.96 -2.83
CA VAL A 124 25.70 15.91 -3.89
C VAL A 124 25.18 15.02 -5.03
N ASP A 125 24.82 15.63 -6.15
CA ASP A 125 24.40 14.92 -7.35
C ASP A 125 25.59 14.60 -8.26
N GLY A 126 25.60 13.42 -8.86
CA GLY A 126 26.65 13.01 -9.79
C GLY A 126 27.94 12.47 -9.15
N VAL A 127 27.88 11.82 -7.99
CA VAL A 127 29.07 11.23 -7.33
C VAL A 127 29.79 10.20 -8.22
N LEU A 128 29.11 9.63 -9.22
CA LEU A 128 29.75 8.80 -10.24
C LEU A 128 30.87 9.55 -10.99
N ASN A 129 30.71 10.84 -11.29
CA ASN A 129 31.74 11.61 -11.99
C ASN A 129 32.98 11.82 -11.13
N ALA A 130 32.82 11.99 -9.81
CA ALA A 130 33.94 11.98 -8.88
C ALA A 130 34.70 10.64 -8.91
N ARG A 131 34.00 9.51 -9.05
CA ARG A 131 34.62 8.17 -9.18
C ARG A 131 35.38 8.01 -10.49
N VAL A 132 34.80 8.46 -11.60
CA VAL A 132 35.44 8.38 -12.92
C VAL A 132 36.72 9.24 -12.96
N ARG A 133 36.74 10.35 -12.22
CA ARG A 133 37.91 11.23 -12.13
C ARG A 133 38.97 10.75 -11.14
N ALA A 134 38.58 9.94 -10.15
CA ALA A 134 39.50 9.38 -9.17
C ALA A 134 40.52 8.45 -9.84
N GLU A 135 41.80 8.57 -9.46
CA GLU A 135 42.85 7.68 -9.96
C GLU A 135 42.68 6.27 -9.41
N THR A 136 42.23 6.17 -8.15
CA THR A 136 42.02 4.90 -7.47
C THR A 136 40.70 4.85 -6.69
N ALA A 137 40.26 3.64 -6.36
CA ALA A 137 39.15 3.43 -5.44
C ALA A 137 39.41 4.01 -4.03
N LEU A 138 40.67 4.14 -3.62
CA LEU A 138 41.07 4.77 -2.36
C LEU A 138 40.82 6.28 -2.37
N ASP A 139 41.01 6.95 -3.50
CA ASP A 139 40.77 8.40 -3.60
C ASP A 139 39.28 8.72 -3.51
N THR A 140 38.43 7.89 -4.11
CA THR A 140 36.97 7.97 -3.89
C THR A 140 36.63 7.77 -2.42
N LYS A 141 37.29 6.82 -1.74
CA LYS A 141 37.07 6.61 -0.29
C LYS A 141 37.45 7.84 0.52
N LYS A 142 38.64 8.39 0.25
CA LYS A 142 39.13 9.59 0.91
C LYS A 142 38.17 10.75 0.69
N PHE A 143 37.74 10.99 -0.54
CA PHE A 143 36.77 12.04 -0.89
C PHE A 143 35.47 11.94 -0.08
N VAL A 144 34.83 10.77 -0.07
CA VAL A 144 33.59 10.57 0.69
C VAL A 144 33.82 10.74 2.19
N SER A 145 34.90 10.16 2.72
CA SER A 145 35.24 10.23 4.15
C SER A 145 35.52 11.66 4.63
N GLU A 146 36.25 12.46 3.85
CA GLU A 146 36.56 13.85 4.19
C GLU A 146 35.30 14.72 4.15
N LEU A 147 34.47 14.53 3.14
CA LEU A 147 33.19 15.23 3.04
C LEU A 147 32.27 14.91 4.22
N GLN A 148 32.17 13.63 4.60
CA GLN A 148 31.43 13.20 5.79
C GLN A 148 31.99 13.83 7.07
N GLY A 149 33.31 13.85 7.24
CA GLY A 149 33.95 14.44 8.41
C GLY A 149 33.64 15.94 8.55
N HIS A 150 33.69 16.67 7.45
CA HIS A 150 33.35 18.10 7.43
C HIS A 150 31.86 18.36 7.68
N ALA A 151 30.97 17.58 7.06
CA ALA A 151 29.54 17.71 7.28
C ALA A 151 29.14 17.35 8.72
N ALA A 152 29.70 16.28 9.29
CA ALA A 152 29.46 15.88 10.66
C ALA A 152 29.91 16.97 11.66
N PHE A 153 31.07 17.59 11.43
CA PHE A 153 31.54 18.72 12.24
C PHE A 153 30.57 19.92 12.20
N ALA A 154 29.91 20.14 11.08
CA ALA A 154 28.90 21.19 10.91
C ALA A 154 27.49 20.77 11.37
N GLY A 155 27.28 19.53 11.83
CA GLY A 155 25.96 18.99 12.15
C GLY A 155 25.05 18.82 10.92
N CYS A 156 25.64 18.69 9.74
CA CYS A 156 24.97 18.61 8.45
C CYS A 156 24.76 17.16 8.01
N THR A 157 23.53 16.81 7.62
CA THR A 157 23.21 15.50 7.04
C THR A 157 23.66 15.46 5.58
N VAL A 158 24.22 14.35 5.10
CA VAL A 158 24.74 14.25 3.71
C VAL A 158 23.92 13.24 2.90
N LEU A 159 23.54 13.61 1.69
CA LEU A 159 22.87 12.77 0.70
C LEU A 159 23.68 12.73 -0.61
N LEU A 160 24.22 11.56 -0.95
CA LEU A 160 25.07 11.33 -2.12
C LEU A 160 24.27 10.60 -3.20
N LEU A 161 24.10 11.20 -4.39
CA LEU A 161 23.35 10.57 -5.49
C LEU A 161 24.31 9.91 -6.48
N THR A 162 24.03 8.65 -6.83
CA THR A 162 24.86 7.88 -7.77
C THR A 162 24.01 7.04 -8.72
N SER A 163 24.41 6.97 -9.99
CA SER A 163 23.75 6.18 -11.03
C SER A 163 24.32 4.77 -11.18
N ALA A 164 25.46 4.48 -10.56
CA ALA A 164 26.02 3.13 -10.56
C ALA A 164 25.19 2.22 -9.66
N ARG A 165 24.82 1.04 -10.17
CA ARG A 165 24.60 -0.12 -9.30
C ARG A 165 25.96 -0.44 -8.72
N LEU A 166 26.26 0.16 -7.57
CA LEU A 166 27.43 -0.18 -6.80
C LEU A 166 27.25 -1.65 -6.38
N ASP A 167 28.16 -2.52 -6.82
CA ASP A 167 28.24 -3.91 -6.34
C ASP A 167 28.25 -3.89 -4.80
N ASP A 168 27.75 -4.93 -4.13
CA ASP A 168 27.72 -4.99 -2.66
C ASP A 168 29.11 -4.82 -2.00
N ASN A 169 30.19 -5.01 -2.77
CA ASN A 169 31.57 -4.82 -2.35
C ASN A 169 32.12 -3.40 -2.65
N SER A 170 31.28 -2.48 -3.10
CA SER A 170 31.74 -1.17 -3.50
C SER A 170 32.21 -0.38 -2.27
N PRO A 171 33.41 0.23 -2.34
CA PRO A 171 33.97 1.10 -1.31
C PRO A 171 32.99 2.03 -0.59
N GLU A 172 32.09 2.66 -1.34
CA GLU A 172 31.19 3.72 -0.89
C GLU A 172 30.13 3.22 0.08
N HIS A 173 29.65 1.99 -0.10
CA HIS A 173 28.69 1.36 0.79
C HIS A 173 29.26 1.13 2.18
N THR A 174 30.56 0.91 2.31
CA THR A 174 31.20 0.68 3.62
C THR A 174 31.27 1.96 4.45
N MET A 175 31.36 3.12 3.79
CA MET A 175 31.64 4.42 4.42
C MET A 175 30.39 5.17 4.89
N VAL A 176 29.24 5.01 4.23
CA VAL A 176 28.02 5.75 4.59
C VAL A 176 27.20 5.06 5.68
N ASP A 177 26.38 5.83 6.38
CA ASP A 177 25.51 5.30 7.44
C ASP A 177 24.28 4.59 6.88
N GLY A 178 23.77 5.04 5.73
CA GLY A 178 22.66 4.39 5.05
C GLY A 178 22.76 4.34 3.53
N VAL A 179 22.07 3.37 2.94
CA VAL A 179 21.98 3.20 1.49
C VAL A 179 20.51 2.99 1.11
N ILE A 180 19.99 3.91 0.31
CA ILE A 180 18.66 3.91 -0.28
C ILE A 180 18.81 3.55 -1.75
N GLU A 181 18.22 2.45 -2.18
CA GLU A 181 18.26 1.97 -3.55
C GLU A 181 16.91 2.20 -4.22
N LEU A 182 16.93 2.89 -5.36
CA LEU A 182 15.82 3.05 -6.28
C LEU A 182 16.02 2.08 -7.44
N GLY A 183 14.98 1.32 -7.74
CA GLY A 183 15.01 0.33 -8.81
C GLY A 183 13.70 0.29 -9.57
N GLU A 184 13.72 -0.47 -10.64
CA GLU A 184 12.57 -0.74 -11.48
C GLU A 184 12.62 -2.20 -11.92
N GLN A 185 11.45 -2.81 -12.08
CA GLN A 185 11.31 -4.13 -12.66
C GLN A 185 10.12 -4.16 -13.61
N LEU A 186 10.24 -4.91 -14.70
CA LEU A 186 9.16 -5.15 -15.63
C LEU A 186 8.32 -6.35 -15.17
N VAL A 187 7.00 -6.18 -15.15
CA VAL A 187 6.00 -7.19 -14.78
C VAL A 187 4.98 -7.24 -15.91
N GLY A 188 5.16 -8.20 -16.82
CA GLY A 188 4.44 -8.16 -18.10
C GLY A 188 4.80 -6.90 -18.88
N SER A 189 3.80 -6.07 -19.19
CA SER A 189 3.97 -4.77 -19.87
C SER A 189 4.17 -3.59 -18.92
N ARG A 190 4.07 -3.80 -17.60
CA ARG A 190 4.13 -2.72 -16.61
C ARG A 190 5.53 -2.56 -16.07
N ALA A 191 6.00 -1.32 -15.95
CA ALA A 191 7.23 -1.00 -15.23
C ALA A 191 6.88 -0.58 -13.80
N VAL A 192 7.41 -1.30 -12.81
CA VAL A 192 7.13 -1.06 -11.39
C VAL A 192 8.38 -0.59 -10.68
N ARG A 193 8.33 0.68 -10.22
CA ARG A 193 9.39 1.29 -9.43
C ARG A 193 9.34 0.83 -7.99
N HIS A 194 10.51 0.71 -7.37
CA HIS A 194 10.65 0.33 -5.98
C HIS A 194 11.78 1.06 -5.27
N VAL A 195 11.64 1.20 -3.95
CA VAL A 195 12.65 1.68 -3.01
C VAL A 195 13.04 0.54 -2.07
N GLN A 196 14.33 0.39 -1.78
CA GLN A 196 14.86 -0.55 -0.81
C GLN A 196 15.90 0.12 0.08
N LEU A 197 15.80 -0.10 1.39
CA LEU A 197 16.85 0.28 2.34
C LEU A 197 17.85 -0.88 2.45
N ARG A 198 19.05 -0.71 1.88
CA ARG A 198 20.11 -1.73 1.88
C ARG A 198 20.96 -1.69 3.14
N LYS A 199 21.09 -0.50 3.75
CA LYS A 199 21.89 -0.26 4.95
C LYS A 199 21.26 0.84 5.78
N THR A 200 21.20 0.64 7.11
CA THR A 200 20.85 1.67 8.09
C THR A 200 21.65 1.46 9.38
N ARG A 201 22.70 2.24 9.59
CA ARG A 201 23.50 2.21 10.84
C ARG A 201 22.80 2.99 11.95
N GLY A 202 22.87 2.48 13.16
CA GLY A 202 22.31 3.12 14.36
C GLY A 202 20.78 3.18 14.42
N SER A 203 20.07 2.68 13.41
CA SER A 203 18.61 2.71 13.32
C SER A 203 18.05 1.44 12.70
N GLY A 204 16.91 0.98 13.23
CA GLY A 204 16.06 0.03 12.51
C GLY A 204 15.44 0.66 11.26
N ALA A 205 14.90 -0.19 10.38
CA ALA A 205 14.27 0.19 9.14
C ALA A 205 13.20 -0.85 8.76
N LEU A 206 12.26 -0.48 7.88
CA LEU A 206 11.44 -1.47 7.19
C LEU A 206 12.25 -2.03 6.01
N SER A 207 12.60 -3.31 6.12
CA SER A 207 13.41 -4.01 5.13
C SER A 207 12.58 -4.51 3.94
N GLY A 208 13.27 -4.76 2.84
CA GLY A 208 12.70 -5.31 1.61
C GLY A 208 12.44 -4.24 0.56
N ARG A 209 11.80 -4.65 -0.54
CA ARG A 209 11.44 -3.76 -1.65
C ARG A 209 10.04 -3.22 -1.44
N HIS A 210 9.90 -1.91 -1.50
CA HIS A 210 8.66 -1.18 -1.32
C HIS A 210 8.30 -0.51 -2.64
N GLU A 211 7.06 -0.65 -3.11
CA GLU A 211 6.62 -0.07 -4.37
C GLU A 211 6.56 1.46 -4.25
N CYS A 212 6.86 2.18 -5.32
CA CYS A 212 6.75 3.64 -5.34
C CYS A 212 6.23 4.16 -6.69
N LEU A 213 5.70 5.38 -6.68
CA LEU A 213 5.31 6.11 -7.88
C LEU A 213 5.87 7.52 -7.86
N ILE A 214 5.95 8.12 -9.04
CA ILE A 214 6.31 9.53 -9.21
C ILE A 214 5.22 10.16 -10.07
N ASP A 215 4.51 11.13 -9.53
CA ASP A 215 3.48 11.94 -10.19
C ASP A 215 3.76 13.45 -10.01
N GLU A 216 2.77 14.32 -10.27
CA GLU A 216 2.96 15.77 -10.13
C GLU A 216 3.28 16.21 -8.69
N ALA A 217 2.83 15.45 -7.68
CA ALA A 217 3.13 15.73 -6.27
C ALA A 217 4.53 15.24 -5.84
N GLY A 218 5.20 14.46 -6.70
CA GLY A 218 6.58 13.99 -6.50
C GLY A 218 6.65 12.49 -6.27
N LEU A 219 7.64 12.04 -5.51
CA LEU A 219 7.81 10.64 -5.13
C LEU A 219 6.86 10.27 -3.99
N HIS A 220 6.15 9.16 -4.15
CA HIS A 220 5.35 8.51 -3.10
C HIS A 220 5.81 7.08 -2.94
N VAL A 221 6.10 6.68 -1.70
CA VAL A 221 6.51 5.32 -1.36
C VAL A 221 5.36 4.61 -0.67
N TYR A 222 5.10 3.36 -1.04
CA TYR A 222 4.08 2.51 -0.43
C TYR A 222 4.78 1.38 0.33
N PRO A 223 4.98 1.55 1.66
CA PRO A 223 5.50 0.49 2.50
C PRO A 223 4.66 -0.78 2.35
N ARG A 224 5.32 -1.92 2.43
CA ARG A 224 4.65 -3.22 2.36
C ARG A 224 3.75 -3.32 3.58
N LEU A 225 2.44 -3.53 3.39
CA LEU A 225 1.49 -3.53 4.52
C LEU A 225 1.89 -4.55 5.59
N GLU A 226 2.36 -5.73 5.20
CA GLU A 226 2.81 -6.77 6.13
C GLU A 226 4.09 -6.42 6.90
N SER A 227 4.88 -5.46 6.41
CA SER A 227 6.03 -4.91 7.15
C SER A 227 5.64 -3.71 8.01
N LEU A 228 4.71 -2.88 7.55
CA LEU A 228 4.24 -1.70 8.29
C LEU A 228 3.39 -2.12 9.50
N TYR A 229 2.51 -3.10 9.32
CA TYR A 229 1.60 -3.65 10.32
C TYR A 229 2.03 -5.05 10.77
N SER A 230 3.34 -5.28 10.92
CA SER A 230 3.86 -6.51 11.54
C SER A 230 3.34 -6.68 12.98
N HIS A 231 3.02 -5.54 13.61
CA HIS A 231 2.19 -5.43 14.79
C HIS A 231 1.00 -4.53 14.42
N PRO A 232 -0.25 -4.96 14.69
CA PRO A 232 -1.41 -4.11 14.45
C PRO A 232 -1.28 -2.78 15.20
N SER A 233 -1.87 -1.72 14.65
CA SER A 233 -1.79 -0.37 15.26
C SER A 233 -2.40 -0.32 16.67
N GLN A 234 -3.36 -1.20 16.95
CA GLN A 234 -4.01 -1.39 18.23
C GLN A 234 -4.55 -2.82 18.37
N LEU A 235 -4.98 -3.21 19.57
CA LEU A 235 -5.41 -4.58 19.86
C LEU A 235 -6.89 -4.88 19.50
N GLY A 236 -7.67 -3.86 19.11
CA GLY A 236 -9.11 -3.96 18.88
C GLY A 236 -9.92 -4.14 20.17
N SER A 237 -11.25 -4.12 20.06
CA SER A 237 -12.15 -4.40 21.18
C SER A 237 -12.28 -5.91 21.45
N ALA A 238 -12.36 -6.31 22.72
CA ALA A 238 -12.62 -7.69 23.12
C ALA A 238 -14.11 -8.06 23.09
N SER A 239 -14.93 -7.34 22.32
CA SER A 239 -16.38 -7.51 22.29
C SER A 239 -16.79 -8.61 21.32
N LEU A 240 -17.67 -9.52 21.76
CA LEU A 240 -18.35 -10.49 20.90
C LEU A 240 -19.73 -10.00 20.43
N SER A 241 -19.95 -8.68 20.43
CA SER A 241 -21.18 -8.08 19.91
C SER A 241 -21.42 -8.47 18.45
N ARG A 242 -22.70 -8.63 18.09
CA ARG A 242 -23.11 -9.02 16.74
C ARG A 242 -23.40 -7.81 15.86
N VAL A 243 -23.16 -7.99 14.56
CA VAL A 243 -23.36 -7.03 13.48
C VAL A 243 -24.23 -7.71 12.43
N SER A 244 -25.39 -7.12 12.14
CA SER A 244 -26.31 -7.66 11.14
C SER A 244 -25.66 -7.70 9.76
N THR A 245 -25.90 -8.78 9.01
CA THR A 245 -25.55 -8.92 7.60
C THR A 245 -26.46 -8.13 6.66
N GLY A 246 -27.53 -7.53 7.18
CA GLY A 246 -28.60 -6.90 6.39
C GLY A 246 -29.58 -7.92 5.78
N VAL A 247 -29.39 -9.21 6.04
CA VAL A 247 -30.29 -10.29 5.61
C VAL A 247 -30.72 -11.06 6.85
N GLU A 248 -31.97 -10.91 7.25
CA GLU A 248 -32.51 -11.47 8.51
C GLU A 248 -32.31 -12.99 8.60
N THR A 249 -32.65 -13.72 7.54
CA THR A 249 -32.46 -15.18 7.49
C THR A 249 -31.00 -15.60 7.56
N LEU A 250 -30.07 -14.80 7.03
CA LEU A 250 -28.63 -15.06 7.17
C LEU A 250 -28.16 -14.80 8.60
N ASP A 251 -28.69 -13.76 9.26
CA ASP A 251 -28.38 -13.45 10.65
C ASP A 251 -28.83 -14.59 11.57
N GLU A 252 -30.01 -15.15 11.36
CA GLU A 252 -30.51 -16.33 12.07
C GLU A 252 -29.57 -17.54 11.90
N MET A 253 -29.15 -17.83 10.65
CA MET A 253 -28.21 -18.90 10.34
C MET A 253 -26.84 -18.74 11.01
N LEU A 254 -26.46 -17.51 11.37
CA LEU A 254 -25.20 -17.16 12.04
C LEU A 254 -25.33 -17.01 13.57
N GLY A 255 -26.53 -17.21 14.12
CA GLY A 255 -26.80 -17.05 15.55
C GLY A 255 -26.90 -15.58 15.97
N GLY A 256 -27.54 -14.75 15.14
CA GLY A 256 -27.78 -13.32 15.37
C GLY A 256 -26.85 -12.38 14.60
N GLY A 257 -26.22 -12.84 13.51
CA GLY A 257 -25.34 -12.04 12.65
C GLY A 257 -23.84 -12.31 12.85
N LEU A 258 -23.00 -11.45 12.29
CA LEU A 258 -21.53 -11.58 12.31
C LEU A 258 -20.94 -11.04 13.61
N THR A 259 -19.82 -11.59 14.08
CA THR A 259 -19.06 -10.97 15.18
C THR A 259 -18.51 -9.61 14.72
N LEU A 260 -18.55 -8.60 15.59
CA LEU A 260 -17.89 -7.31 15.35
C LEU A 260 -16.39 -7.52 15.07
N GLY A 261 -15.84 -6.81 14.07
CA GLY A 261 -14.43 -6.92 13.70
C GLY A 261 -14.07 -8.22 12.97
N SER A 262 -15.05 -9.10 12.70
CA SER A 262 -14.82 -10.33 11.96
C SER A 262 -14.66 -10.09 10.47
N VAL A 263 -13.99 -11.05 9.83
CA VAL A 263 -13.75 -11.07 8.39
C VAL A 263 -14.55 -12.22 7.79
N SER A 264 -15.50 -11.88 6.92
CA SER A 264 -16.40 -12.80 6.24
C SER A 264 -16.09 -12.85 4.75
N LEU A 265 -15.92 -14.05 4.19
CA LEU A 265 -15.63 -14.24 2.77
C LEU A 265 -16.80 -14.93 2.05
N LEU A 266 -17.35 -14.25 1.05
CA LEU A 266 -18.33 -14.75 0.10
C LEU A 266 -17.62 -15.24 -1.17
N MET A 267 -17.67 -16.54 -1.42
CA MET A 267 -17.08 -17.14 -2.63
C MET A 267 -18.15 -17.69 -3.55
N GLY A 268 -17.95 -17.56 -4.86
CA GLY A 268 -18.83 -18.19 -5.84
C GLY A 268 -18.60 -17.66 -7.26
N PRO A 269 -19.24 -18.26 -8.27
CA PRO A 269 -19.07 -17.85 -9.66
C PRO A 269 -19.64 -16.45 -9.93
N SER A 270 -19.29 -15.87 -11.08
CA SER A 270 -19.85 -14.59 -11.52
C SER A 270 -21.40 -14.65 -11.59
N GLY A 271 -22.06 -13.53 -11.26
CA GLY A 271 -23.54 -13.43 -11.32
C GLY A 271 -24.33 -14.17 -10.23
N ILE A 272 -23.68 -14.90 -9.32
CA ILE A 272 -24.37 -15.69 -8.27
C ILE A 272 -25.03 -14.85 -7.17
N GLY A 273 -24.67 -13.57 -7.04
CA GLY A 273 -25.26 -12.66 -6.04
C GLY A 273 -24.34 -12.19 -4.91
N LYS A 274 -23.02 -12.42 -5.01
CA LYS A 274 -22.02 -11.96 -4.01
C LYS A 274 -22.17 -10.47 -3.68
N THR A 275 -22.18 -9.63 -4.72
CA THR A 275 -22.36 -8.18 -4.59
C THR A 275 -23.72 -7.86 -3.97
N SER A 276 -24.80 -8.57 -4.30
CA SER A 276 -26.13 -8.33 -3.70
C SER A 276 -26.12 -8.51 -2.18
N ILE A 277 -25.53 -9.60 -1.67
CA ILE A 277 -25.36 -9.81 -0.22
C ILE A 277 -24.47 -8.70 0.37
N GLY A 278 -23.41 -8.32 -0.32
CA GLY A 278 -22.58 -7.19 0.07
C GLY A 278 -23.36 -5.87 0.18
N LEU A 279 -24.28 -5.59 -0.74
CA LEU A 279 -25.11 -4.39 -0.69
C LEU A 279 -26.07 -4.41 0.50
N ALA A 280 -26.64 -5.57 0.85
CA ALA A 280 -27.43 -5.73 2.08
C ALA A 280 -26.59 -5.42 3.33
N PHE A 281 -25.35 -5.93 3.37
CA PHE A 281 -24.43 -5.67 4.48
C PHE A 281 -24.09 -4.19 4.66
N LEU A 282 -23.92 -3.47 3.55
CA LEU A 282 -23.70 -2.02 3.54
C LEU A 282 -24.96 -1.25 3.92
N ALA A 283 -26.15 -1.70 3.48
CA ALA A 283 -27.43 -1.05 3.78
C ALA A 283 -27.77 -1.05 5.27
N ALA A 284 -27.24 -2.02 6.03
CA ALA A 284 -27.36 -2.10 7.49
C ALA A 284 -26.41 -1.15 8.25
N GLY A 285 -25.67 -0.28 7.56
CA GLY A 285 -24.87 0.79 8.17
C GLY A 285 -25.72 1.94 8.72
N SER A 286 -25.15 2.73 9.63
CA SER A 286 -25.77 3.93 10.20
C SER A 286 -24.75 5.07 10.30
N VAL A 287 -25.16 6.25 10.74
CA VAL A 287 -24.24 7.39 10.96
C VAL A 287 -23.22 7.07 12.06
N GLU A 288 -23.61 6.29 13.08
CA GLU A 288 -22.75 5.84 14.17
C GLU A 288 -21.86 4.65 13.77
N GLN A 289 -22.29 3.86 12.78
CA GLN A 289 -21.53 2.75 12.21
C GLN A 289 -21.47 2.85 10.68
N PRO A 290 -20.72 3.82 10.13
CA PRO A 290 -20.71 4.07 8.69
C PRO A 290 -20.20 2.86 7.90
N ALA A 291 -20.82 2.63 6.76
CA ALA A 291 -20.45 1.59 5.82
C ALA A 291 -19.58 2.15 4.69
N LEU A 292 -18.61 1.36 4.25
CA LEU A 292 -17.73 1.70 3.13
C LEU A 292 -17.75 0.57 2.11
N HIS A 293 -18.19 0.89 0.90
CA HIS A 293 -17.92 0.07 -0.26
C HIS A 293 -16.53 0.41 -0.80
N PHE A 294 -15.65 -0.58 -0.92
CA PHE A 294 -14.37 -0.46 -1.61
C PHE A 294 -14.32 -1.49 -2.74
N GLY A 295 -14.73 -1.06 -3.93
CA GLY A 295 -14.91 -1.98 -5.06
C GLY A 295 -14.23 -1.54 -6.34
N PHE A 296 -14.17 -2.49 -7.25
CA PHE A 296 -13.27 -2.45 -8.41
C PHE A 296 -13.98 -2.60 -9.75
N TYR A 297 -15.18 -3.19 -9.76
CA TYR A 297 -15.87 -3.54 -11.00
C TYR A 297 -17.01 -2.57 -11.31
N GLU A 298 -17.89 -2.33 -10.34
CA GLU A 298 -19.10 -1.55 -10.57
C GLU A 298 -18.96 -0.11 -10.08
N THR A 299 -19.32 0.83 -10.94
CA THR A 299 -19.30 2.26 -10.61
C THR A 299 -20.38 2.59 -9.58
N PRO A 300 -20.22 3.69 -8.80
CA PRO A 300 -21.22 4.09 -7.80
C PRO A 300 -22.64 4.24 -8.37
N ALA A 301 -22.77 4.76 -9.59
CA ALA A 301 -24.07 4.89 -10.26
C ALA A 301 -24.75 3.52 -10.50
N ARG A 302 -24.00 2.50 -10.91
CA ARG A 302 -24.54 1.14 -11.10
C ARG A 302 -24.89 0.48 -9.78
N LEU A 303 -24.09 0.69 -8.75
CA LEU A 303 -24.35 0.17 -7.41
C LEU A 303 -25.64 0.74 -6.82
N ARG A 304 -25.90 2.05 -6.97
CA ARG A 304 -27.17 2.66 -6.56
C ARG A 304 -28.38 2.04 -7.24
N LEU A 305 -28.30 1.80 -8.55
CA LEU A 305 -29.39 1.14 -9.29
C LEU A 305 -29.64 -0.28 -8.78
N LYS A 306 -28.58 -1.05 -8.50
CA LYS A 306 -28.70 -2.39 -7.93
C LYS A 306 -29.26 -2.38 -6.51
N ALA A 307 -28.79 -1.47 -5.67
CA ALA A 307 -29.30 -1.29 -4.31
C ALA A 307 -30.80 -0.96 -4.33
N ALA A 308 -31.23 -0.02 -5.19
CA ALA A 308 -32.64 0.32 -5.35
C ALA A 308 -33.49 -0.88 -5.81
N ALA A 309 -32.97 -1.70 -6.73
CA ALA A 309 -33.64 -2.93 -7.17
C ALA A 309 -33.80 -3.99 -6.06
N LEU A 310 -32.98 -3.92 -5.01
CA LEU A 310 -33.06 -4.76 -3.81
C LEU A 310 -33.83 -4.09 -2.66
N GLY A 311 -34.38 -2.89 -2.87
CA GLY A 311 -35.13 -2.15 -1.85
C GLY A 311 -34.31 -1.23 -0.95
N TYR A 312 -33.03 -0.99 -1.25
CA TYR A 312 -32.15 -0.14 -0.44
C TYR A 312 -31.94 1.25 -1.06
N ASP A 313 -32.15 2.31 -0.28
CA ASP A 313 -31.89 3.69 -0.71
C ASP A 313 -30.46 4.14 -0.35
N PHE A 314 -29.52 3.77 -1.20
CA PHE A 314 -28.12 4.19 -1.04
C PHE A 314 -27.92 5.70 -1.18
N THR A 315 -28.81 6.39 -1.88
CA THR A 315 -28.71 7.84 -2.05
C THR A 315 -28.98 8.55 -0.72
N ALA A 316 -29.98 8.08 0.04
CA ALA A 316 -30.23 8.59 1.39
C ALA A 316 -29.07 8.27 2.35
N LEU A 317 -28.53 7.05 2.30
CA LEU A 317 -27.41 6.64 3.17
C LEU A 317 -26.15 7.48 2.90
N GLU A 318 -25.79 7.73 1.64
CA GLU A 318 -24.66 8.60 1.28
C GLU A 318 -24.86 10.04 1.77
N ARG A 319 -26.07 10.60 1.60
CA ARG A 319 -26.39 11.96 2.07
C ARG A 319 -26.28 12.10 3.59
N SER A 320 -26.62 11.06 4.33
CA SER A 320 -26.54 11.06 5.79
C SER A 320 -25.12 10.83 6.33
N GLY A 321 -24.19 10.37 5.49
CA GLY A 321 -22.85 9.92 5.92
C GLY A 321 -22.81 8.49 6.46
N ALA A 322 -23.92 7.74 6.40
CA ALA A 322 -23.98 6.33 6.80
C ALA A 322 -23.33 5.38 5.78
N LEU A 323 -23.11 5.82 4.54
CA LEU A 323 -22.51 5.03 3.47
C LEU A 323 -21.53 5.85 2.63
N HIS A 324 -20.39 5.28 2.30
CA HIS A 324 -19.41 5.83 1.37
C HIS A 324 -19.13 4.82 0.25
N LEU A 325 -19.18 5.27 -1.00
CA LEU A 325 -18.92 4.45 -2.18
C LEU A 325 -17.57 4.82 -2.80
N CYS A 326 -16.54 4.01 -2.53
CA CYS A 326 -15.23 4.14 -3.16
C CYS A 326 -15.09 3.13 -4.31
N TRP A 327 -15.00 3.64 -5.53
CA TRP A 327 -14.72 2.84 -6.71
C TRP A 327 -13.30 3.10 -7.22
N GLN A 328 -12.62 2.02 -7.57
CA GLN A 328 -11.26 2.04 -8.07
C GLN A 328 -11.20 1.39 -9.46
N PRO A 329 -10.54 2.02 -10.45
CA PRO A 329 -10.28 1.33 -11.71
C PRO A 329 -9.33 0.14 -11.50
N THR A 330 -9.53 -0.94 -12.27
CA THR A 330 -8.69 -2.14 -12.25
C THR A 330 -7.65 -2.19 -13.36
N THR A 331 -7.32 -1.06 -13.97
CA THR A 331 -6.43 -0.97 -15.14
C THR A 331 -4.97 -1.09 -14.72
N GLU A 332 -4.48 -0.11 -13.97
CA GLU A 332 -3.12 -0.04 -13.44
C GLU A 332 -3.14 0.41 -11.98
N GLY A 333 -2.16 -0.06 -11.20
CA GLY A 333 -2.03 0.32 -9.80
C GLY A 333 -1.03 -0.53 -9.04
N LEU A 334 -0.69 -0.08 -7.84
CA LEU A 334 0.23 -0.75 -6.92
C LEU A 334 -0.56 -1.42 -5.79
N LEU A 335 -0.15 -2.61 -5.38
CA LEU A 335 -0.90 -3.40 -4.39
C LEU A 335 -0.97 -2.66 -3.06
N ASP A 336 0.20 -2.21 -2.58
CA ASP A 336 0.34 -1.53 -1.29
C ASP A 336 -0.29 -0.12 -1.33
N GLN A 337 -0.33 0.54 -2.50
CA GLN A 337 -1.07 1.80 -2.69
C GLN A 337 -2.57 1.62 -2.49
N VAL A 338 -3.15 0.59 -3.12
CA VAL A 338 -4.59 0.33 -2.99
C VAL A 338 -4.96 -0.09 -1.58
N GLY A 339 -4.12 -0.89 -0.92
CA GLY A 339 -4.27 -1.24 0.50
C GLY A 339 -4.20 -0.01 1.42
N ALA A 340 -3.20 0.84 1.25
CA ALA A 340 -3.06 2.07 2.02
C ALA A 340 -4.25 3.02 1.81
N ARG A 341 -4.74 3.15 0.56
CA ARG A 341 -5.93 3.95 0.25
C ARG A 341 -7.18 3.43 0.95
N LEU A 342 -7.40 2.11 0.98
CA LEU A 342 -8.52 1.52 1.71
C LEU A 342 -8.45 1.88 3.21
N LEU A 343 -7.30 1.68 3.86
CA LEU A 343 -7.14 2.01 5.28
C LEU A 343 -7.38 3.51 5.53
N ARG A 344 -6.90 4.38 4.63
CA ARG A 344 -7.10 5.83 4.70
C ARG A 344 -8.58 6.21 4.59
N GLN A 345 -9.32 5.59 3.67
CA GLN A 345 -10.76 5.83 3.51
C GLN A 345 -11.56 5.37 4.73
N VAL A 346 -11.22 4.21 5.28
CA VAL A 346 -11.83 3.71 6.53
C VAL A 346 -11.61 4.68 7.69
N GLU A 347 -10.40 5.22 7.81
CA GLU A 347 -10.04 6.19 8.85
C GLU A 347 -10.74 7.53 8.66
N GLN A 348 -10.67 8.09 7.47
CA GLN A 348 -11.26 9.38 7.11
C GLN A 348 -12.78 9.40 7.35
N HIS A 349 -13.45 8.28 7.08
CA HIS A 349 -14.90 8.16 7.23
C HIS A 349 -15.35 7.47 8.52
N GLY A 350 -14.40 7.10 9.41
CA GLY A 350 -14.71 6.37 10.64
C GLY A 350 -15.49 5.08 10.43
N SER A 351 -15.33 4.43 9.27
CA SER A 351 -16.18 3.31 8.84
C SER A 351 -16.04 2.11 9.77
N LYS A 352 -17.17 1.46 10.06
CA LYS A 352 -17.25 0.25 10.91
C LYS A 352 -17.68 -1.00 10.16
N ARG A 353 -18.11 -0.84 8.92
CA ARG A 353 -18.47 -1.92 8.01
C ARG A 353 -17.79 -1.68 6.66
N VAL A 354 -17.07 -2.68 6.14
CA VAL A 354 -16.39 -2.55 4.85
C VAL A 354 -16.75 -3.74 3.96
N LEU A 355 -17.23 -3.44 2.75
CA LEU A 355 -17.30 -4.42 1.67
C LEU A 355 -16.12 -4.22 0.71
N ILE A 356 -15.32 -5.27 0.53
CA ILE A 356 -14.25 -5.31 -0.49
C ILE A 356 -14.69 -6.17 -1.66
N ASP A 357 -15.01 -5.54 -2.80
CA ASP A 357 -15.53 -6.21 -4.00
C ASP A 357 -14.64 -5.97 -5.24
N SER A 358 -13.62 -6.80 -5.51
CA SER A 358 -13.31 -8.09 -4.90
C SER A 358 -11.83 -8.27 -4.60
N LEU A 359 -11.51 -9.26 -3.75
CA LEU A 359 -10.13 -9.66 -3.47
C LEU A 359 -9.33 -10.01 -4.75
N GLY A 360 -10.03 -10.51 -5.79
CA GLY A 360 -9.39 -10.82 -7.07
C GLY A 360 -8.78 -9.60 -7.76
N ALA A 361 -9.26 -8.39 -7.46
CA ALA A 361 -8.66 -7.17 -8.00
C ALA A 361 -7.28 -6.89 -7.37
N PHE A 362 -7.12 -7.06 -6.06
CA PHE A 362 -5.82 -6.97 -5.40
C PHE A 362 -4.84 -7.99 -5.97
N SER A 363 -5.28 -9.24 -6.20
CA SER A 363 -4.44 -10.28 -6.79
C SER A 363 -3.89 -9.91 -8.17
N ARG A 364 -4.62 -9.12 -8.98
CA ARG A 364 -4.14 -8.63 -10.29
C ARG A 364 -3.12 -7.49 -10.18
N LEU A 365 -3.11 -6.77 -9.06
CA LEU A 365 -2.15 -5.69 -8.82
C LEU A 365 -0.82 -6.19 -8.26
N ALA A 366 -0.82 -7.36 -7.63
CA ALA A 366 0.37 -7.94 -7.01
C ALA A 366 1.47 -8.25 -8.04
N VAL A 367 2.64 -7.66 -7.83
CA VAL A 367 3.85 -8.01 -8.57
C VAL A 367 4.36 -9.39 -8.18
N ASP A 368 4.29 -9.70 -6.88
CA ASP A 368 4.65 -11.00 -6.33
C ASP A 368 3.41 -11.64 -5.68
N PRO A 369 2.77 -12.62 -6.35
CA PRO A 369 1.62 -13.33 -5.80
C PRO A 369 1.90 -14.03 -4.47
N ALA A 370 3.15 -14.41 -4.16
CA ALA A 370 3.50 -15.07 -2.91
C ALA A 370 3.26 -14.17 -1.67
N ARG A 371 3.28 -12.84 -1.86
CA ARG A 371 2.99 -11.87 -0.80
C ARG A 371 1.52 -11.75 -0.44
N LEU A 372 0.59 -12.18 -1.30
CA LEU A 372 -0.84 -11.93 -1.12
C LEU A 372 -1.37 -12.41 0.23
N ASN A 373 -0.90 -13.55 0.70
CA ASN A 373 -1.32 -14.07 2.00
C ASN A 373 -0.91 -13.13 3.15
N ALA A 374 0.36 -12.72 3.19
CA ALA A 374 0.88 -11.82 4.21
C ALA A 374 0.21 -10.43 4.12
N PHE A 375 0.02 -9.93 2.90
CA PHE A 375 -0.68 -8.67 2.65
C PHE A 375 -2.12 -8.70 3.20
N PHE A 376 -2.92 -9.72 2.87
CA PHE A 376 -4.29 -9.81 3.35
C PHE A 376 -4.35 -10.04 4.86
N ARG A 377 -3.42 -10.78 5.46
CA ARG A 377 -3.30 -10.89 6.92
C ARG A 377 -3.08 -9.53 7.59
N ALA A 378 -2.16 -8.75 7.04
CA ALA A 378 -1.86 -7.41 7.56
C ALA A 378 -3.04 -6.46 7.38
N LEU A 379 -3.64 -6.43 6.18
CA LEU A 379 -4.79 -5.58 5.86
C LEU A 379 -6.00 -5.90 6.74
N THR A 380 -6.38 -7.18 6.82
CA THR A 380 -7.54 -7.60 7.63
C THR A 380 -7.27 -7.50 9.12
N GLY A 381 -6.04 -7.78 9.57
CA GLY A 381 -5.62 -7.58 10.95
C GLY A 381 -5.69 -6.11 11.37
N GLU A 382 -5.28 -5.20 10.51
CA GLU A 382 -5.36 -3.76 10.75
C GLU A 382 -6.81 -3.24 10.72
N LEU A 383 -7.66 -3.75 9.82
CA LEU A 383 -9.10 -3.45 9.83
C LEU A 383 -9.78 -3.95 11.12
N ARG A 384 -9.45 -5.18 11.55
CA ARG A 384 -9.94 -5.73 12.82
C ARG A 384 -9.47 -4.90 14.01
N ALA A 385 -8.20 -4.49 14.03
CA ALA A 385 -7.69 -3.61 15.08
C ALA A 385 -8.54 -2.35 15.21
N ARG A 386 -9.08 -1.82 14.10
CA ARG A 386 -9.95 -0.64 14.06
C ARG A 386 -11.43 -0.91 14.35
N ASP A 387 -11.77 -2.12 14.82
CA ASP A 387 -13.13 -2.61 15.04
C ASP A 387 -14.03 -2.55 13.80
N VAL A 388 -13.45 -2.87 12.63
CA VAL A 388 -14.15 -2.88 11.35
C VAL A 388 -14.59 -4.28 11.00
N SER A 389 -15.90 -4.51 10.85
CA SER A 389 -16.43 -5.76 10.28
C SER A 389 -16.27 -5.75 8.76
N VAL A 390 -15.63 -6.78 8.22
CA VAL A 390 -15.25 -6.82 6.80
C VAL A 390 -15.99 -7.95 6.08
N MET A 391 -16.63 -7.62 4.97
CA MET A 391 -17.14 -8.59 4.00
C MET A 391 -16.28 -8.54 2.74
N LEU A 392 -15.74 -9.69 2.36
CA LEU A 392 -14.88 -9.88 1.20
C LEU A 392 -15.63 -10.69 0.16
N THR A 393 -15.48 -10.35 -1.11
CA THR A 393 -15.95 -11.20 -2.21
C THR A 393 -14.77 -11.85 -2.93
N TRP A 394 -14.97 -13.09 -3.37
CA TRP A 394 -14.06 -13.80 -4.26
C TRP A 394 -14.83 -14.47 -5.40
N GLU A 395 -14.33 -14.30 -6.62
CA GLU A 395 -14.91 -14.96 -7.79
C GLU A 395 -14.23 -16.30 -8.06
N MET A 396 -15.00 -17.38 -7.96
CA MET A 396 -14.55 -18.71 -8.37
C MET A 396 -14.57 -18.81 -9.90
N ARG A 397 -13.53 -19.41 -10.48
CA ARG A 397 -13.42 -19.60 -11.93
C ARG A 397 -14.40 -20.67 -12.43
N ASP A 398 -14.63 -21.70 -11.62
CA ASP A 398 -15.49 -22.83 -11.99
C ASP A 398 -16.94 -22.59 -11.53
N ILE A 399 -17.85 -22.62 -12.49
CA ILE A 399 -19.29 -22.46 -12.27
C ILE A 399 -19.90 -23.77 -11.72
N PHE A 400 -19.39 -24.90 -12.21
CA PHE A 400 -19.77 -26.27 -11.82
C PHE A 400 -18.49 -27.05 -11.54
N GLY A 401 -18.42 -27.79 -10.43
CA GLY A 401 -17.21 -28.52 -10.06
C GLY A 401 -17.25 -28.98 -8.60
N SER A 402 -16.63 -30.12 -8.30
CA SER A 402 -16.52 -30.64 -6.93
C SER A 402 -15.38 -29.98 -6.13
N GLU A 403 -14.37 -29.44 -6.81
CA GLU A 403 -13.21 -28.83 -6.16
C GLU A 403 -13.47 -27.36 -5.77
N ILE A 404 -13.05 -27.00 -4.56
CA ILE A 404 -13.03 -25.62 -4.07
C ILE A 404 -11.61 -25.09 -4.26
N THR A 405 -11.32 -24.57 -5.45
CA THR A 405 -10.01 -24.00 -5.75
C THR A 405 -9.96 -22.56 -5.26
N ALA A 406 -9.60 -22.37 -3.98
CA ALA A 406 -9.23 -21.06 -3.48
C ALA A 406 -7.85 -20.64 -4.05
N PRO A 407 -7.61 -19.36 -4.39
CA PRO A 407 -6.37 -18.89 -5.03
C PRO A 407 -5.14 -19.04 -4.14
N ALA A 408 -5.38 -19.04 -2.84
CA ALA A 408 -4.43 -19.44 -1.84
C ALA A 408 -5.19 -20.38 -0.89
N PRO A 409 -4.76 -21.65 -0.73
CA PRO A 409 -5.30 -22.55 0.28
C PRO A 409 -5.38 -21.89 1.66
N ASP A 410 -4.43 -20.98 1.92
CA ASP A 410 -4.27 -20.27 3.17
C ASP A 410 -5.25 -19.10 3.39
N LEU A 411 -6.03 -18.64 2.39
CA LEU A 411 -7.00 -17.56 2.60
C LEU A 411 -8.09 -17.94 3.61
N SER A 412 -8.48 -19.22 3.63
CA SER A 412 -9.39 -19.77 4.65
C SER A 412 -8.85 -19.60 6.08
N SER A 413 -7.53 -19.54 6.27
CA SER A 413 -6.91 -19.32 7.59
C SER A 413 -7.09 -17.88 8.10
N ILE A 414 -7.22 -16.91 7.18
CA ILE A 414 -7.27 -15.48 7.48
C ILE A 414 -8.69 -15.05 7.89
N VAL A 415 -9.70 -15.67 7.29
CA VAL A 415 -11.11 -15.29 7.50
C VAL A 415 -11.73 -16.06 8.67
N ASP A 416 -12.68 -15.42 9.34
CA ASP A 416 -13.42 -16.04 10.45
C ASP A 416 -14.64 -16.80 9.92
N ASN A 417 -15.34 -16.21 8.95
CA ASN A 417 -16.55 -16.76 8.34
C ASN A 417 -16.32 -17.03 6.86
N LEU A 418 -16.69 -18.23 6.40
CA LEU A 418 -16.55 -18.66 5.02
C LEU A 418 -17.90 -19.11 4.48
N MET A 419 -18.36 -18.46 3.42
CA MET A 419 -19.64 -18.72 2.79
C MET A 419 -19.41 -19.07 1.31
N LEU A 420 -20.03 -20.16 0.87
CA LEU A 420 -19.94 -20.65 -0.49
C LEU A 420 -21.27 -20.47 -1.20
N MET A 421 -21.23 -19.90 -2.40
CA MET A 421 -22.35 -19.75 -3.29
C MET A 421 -22.12 -20.56 -4.56
N ARG A 422 -23.09 -21.37 -4.98
CA ARG A 422 -23.02 -22.15 -6.23
C ARG A 422 -24.32 -22.10 -7.00
N PHE A 423 -24.24 -22.30 -8.31
CA PHE A 423 -25.40 -22.70 -9.07
C PHE A 423 -25.62 -24.20 -8.90
N VAL A 424 -26.87 -24.59 -8.72
CA VAL A 424 -27.32 -25.97 -8.62
C VAL A 424 -28.36 -26.16 -9.70
N GLU A 425 -28.15 -27.13 -10.58
CA GLU A 425 -29.16 -27.53 -11.54
C GLU A 425 -30.12 -28.54 -10.88
N LEU A 426 -31.38 -28.16 -10.70
CA LEU A 426 -32.42 -29.03 -10.17
C LEU A 426 -33.70 -28.82 -10.99
N ASP A 427 -34.35 -29.91 -11.41
CA ASP A 427 -35.57 -29.89 -12.21
C ASP A 427 -35.45 -29.01 -13.49
N SER A 428 -34.30 -29.09 -14.16
CA SER A 428 -33.95 -28.27 -15.34
C SER A 428 -33.98 -26.76 -15.07
N GLN A 429 -33.82 -26.33 -13.82
CA GLN A 429 -33.69 -24.94 -13.42
C GLN A 429 -32.37 -24.69 -12.71
N LEU A 430 -31.72 -23.56 -13.03
CA LEU A 430 -30.55 -23.09 -12.30
C LEU A 430 -31.01 -22.35 -11.04
N GLN A 431 -30.85 -23.01 -9.91
CA GLN A 431 -31.08 -22.44 -8.60
C GLN A 431 -29.76 -21.92 -8.02
N ARG A 432 -29.85 -20.90 -7.16
CA ARG A 432 -28.70 -20.37 -6.44
C ARG A 432 -28.69 -21.00 -5.06
N MET A 433 -27.56 -21.51 -4.64
CA MET A 433 -27.37 -22.09 -3.31
C MET A 433 -26.36 -21.25 -2.55
N LEU A 434 -26.61 -21.03 -1.25
CA LEU A 434 -25.64 -20.53 -0.28
C LEU A 434 -25.45 -21.57 0.83
N SER A 435 -24.20 -21.80 1.22
CA SER A 435 -23.86 -22.60 2.39
C SER A 435 -22.79 -21.91 3.23
N ILE A 436 -22.88 -22.07 4.55
CA ILE A 436 -21.87 -21.61 5.49
C ILE A 436 -20.90 -22.78 5.69
N LEU A 437 -19.64 -22.59 5.31
CA LEU A 437 -18.61 -23.63 5.42
C LEU A 437 -17.84 -23.56 6.74
N LYS A 438 -17.73 -22.35 7.30
CA LYS A 438 -16.96 -22.09 8.52
C LYS A 438 -17.47 -20.84 9.20
N VAL A 439 -17.55 -20.90 10.52
CA VAL A 439 -17.70 -19.75 11.43
C VAL A 439 -16.79 -20.02 12.63
N ARG A 440 -15.97 -19.05 13.01
CA ARG A 440 -14.96 -19.23 14.07
C ARG A 440 -15.51 -19.00 15.48
N ASP A 441 -16.38 -18.00 15.65
CA ASP A 441 -16.80 -17.49 16.97
C ASP A 441 -18.26 -17.80 17.34
N SER A 442 -18.93 -18.66 16.56
CA SER A 442 -20.30 -19.11 16.84
C SER A 442 -20.65 -20.42 16.13
N HIS A 443 -21.75 -21.02 16.58
CA HIS A 443 -22.44 -22.07 15.82
C HIS A 443 -23.07 -21.46 14.57
N HIS A 444 -23.26 -22.28 13.54
CA HIS A 444 -23.95 -21.90 12.31
C HIS A 444 -24.85 -23.02 11.83
N ASP A 445 -25.85 -22.68 11.02
CA ASP A 445 -26.69 -23.67 10.34
C ASP A 445 -25.89 -24.38 9.22
N PRO A 446 -25.68 -25.71 9.31
CA PRO A 446 -24.92 -26.46 8.31
C PRO A 446 -25.74 -26.80 7.05
N ALA A 447 -27.05 -26.50 7.02
CA ALA A 447 -27.91 -26.86 5.90
C ALA A 447 -27.61 -26.03 4.63
N LEU A 448 -27.97 -26.59 3.49
CA LEU A 448 -27.91 -25.91 2.21
C LEU A 448 -29.15 -25.04 2.03
N HIS A 449 -28.96 -23.80 1.59
CA HIS A 449 -30.05 -22.85 1.46
C HIS A 449 -30.17 -22.36 0.02
N GLU A 450 -31.39 -22.35 -0.51
CA GLU A 450 -31.72 -21.67 -1.75
C GLU A 450 -31.65 -20.15 -1.51
N LEU A 451 -30.87 -19.45 -2.33
CA LEU A 451 -30.73 -18.01 -2.33
C LEU A 451 -31.71 -17.39 -3.33
N ARG A 452 -32.66 -16.63 -2.80
CA ARG A 452 -33.62 -15.87 -3.60
C ARG A 452 -33.28 -14.39 -3.55
N ILE A 453 -33.19 -13.78 -4.72
CA ILE A 453 -32.88 -12.36 -4.88
C ILE A 453 -34.01 -11.75 -5.70
N GLY A 454 -34.68 -10.74 -5.15
CA GLY A 454 -35.80 -10.10 -5.82
C GLY A 454 -36.09 -8.69 -5.27
N PRO A 455 -37.22 -8.09 -5.69
CA PRO A 455 -37.61 -6.74 -5.29
C PRO A 455 -37.87 -6.58 -3.79
N GLN A 456 -38.17 -7.70 -3.11
CA GLN A 456 -38.36 -7.75 -1.65
C GLN A 456 -37.03 -7.92 -0.90
N GLY A 457 -35.89 -7.85 -1.59
CA GLY A 457 -34.56 -8.04 -1.03
C GLY A 457 -34.03 -9.46 -1.23
N ILE A 458 -33.32 -9.95 -0.22
CA ILE A 458 -32.62 -11.24 -0.24
C ILE A 458 -33.26 -12.15 0.81
N ASP A 459 -33.53 -13.40 0.42
CA ASP A 459 -34.10 -14.43 1.28
C ASP A 459 -33.33 -15.75 1.12
N LEU A 460 -33.17 -16.49 2.22
CA LEU A 460 -32.50 -17.78 2.28
C LEU A 460 -33.47 -18.80 2.85
N ARG A 461 -33.72 -19.87 2.08
CA ARG A 461 -34.64 -20.95 2.50
C ARG A 461 -33.93 -22.28 2.51
N LYS A 462 -34.15 -23.08 3.54
CA LYS A 462 -33.70 -24.48 3.56
C LYS A 462 -34.22 -25.19 2.31
N ALA A 463 -33.31 -25.82 1.59
CA ALA A 463 -33.59 -26.48 0.33
C ALA A 463 -32.64 -27.65 0.12
N PHE A 464 -32.87 -28.42 -0.95
CA PHE A 464 -32.03 -29.55 -1.36
C PHE A 464 -31.99 -30.69 -0.33
N GLU A 465 -32.99 -30.80 0.55
CA GLU A 465 -33.15 -31.92 1.46
C GLU A 465 -33.33 -33.23 0.67
N GLY A 466 -32.60 -34.29 1.06
CA GLY A 466 -32.64 -35.58 0.37
C GLY A 466 -31.85 -35.67 -0.94
N ALA A 467 -31.08 -34.64 -1.32
CA ALA A 467 -30.18 -34.69 -2.47
C ALA A 467 -28.71 -34.87 -2.04
N THR A 468 -27.96 -35.71 -2.77
CA THR A 468 -26.49 -35.84 -2.63
C THR A 468 -25.78 -35.15 -3.79
N GLY A 469 -24.51 -34.77 -3.63
CA GLY A 469 -23.76 -34.12 -4.71
C GLY A 469 -24.17 -32.65 -4.99
N VAL A 470 -25.01 -32.04 -4.14
CA VAL A 470 -25.44 -30.64 -4.34
C VAL A 470 -24.25 -29.67 -4.39
N LEU A 471 -23.21 -29.92 -3.56
CA LEU A 471 -21.98 -29.13 -3.55
C LEU A 471 -21.16 -29.23 -4.85
N SER A 472 -21.34 -30.27 -5.68
CA SER A 472 -20.68 -30.35 -6.99
C SER A 472 -21.44 -29.59 -8.09
N GLY A 473 -22.65 -29.09 -7.80
CA GLY A 473 -23.53 -28.39 -8.73
C GLY A 473 -24.48 -29.30 -9.51
N THR A 474 -24.34 -30.62 -9.35
CA THR A 474 -25.13 -31.66 -10.05
C THR A 474 -25.74 -32.61 -9.02
N PRO A 475 -26.87 -32.22 -8.38
CA PRO A 475 -27.49 -33.02 -7.34
C PRO A 475 -28.06 -34.32 -7.90
N VAL A 476 -28.00 -35.38 -7.09
CA VAL A 476 -28.65 -36.67 -7.35
C VAL A 476 -29.66 -36.91 -6.23
N ALA A 477 -30.92 -37.19 -6.57
CA ALA A 477 -31.95 -37.49 -5.58
C ALA A 477 -31.64 -38.82 -4.87
N GLN A 478 -31.71 -38.85 -3.52
CA GLN A 478 -31.65 -40.12 -2.79
C GLN A 478 -32.92 -40.93 -3.07
N GLY A 479 -32.78 -42.01 -3.85
CA GLY A 479 -33.88 -42.94 -4.16
C GLY A 479 -34.05 -43.27 -5.65
N ALA A 480 -33.31 -42.63 -6.56
CA ALA A 480 -33.24 -43.06 -7.97
C ALA A 480 -32.18 -44.18 -8.13
N GLY A 481 -32.52 -45.37 -7.62
CA GLY A 481 -31.80 -46.62 -7.87
C GLY A 481 -32.61 -47.51 -8.80
#